data_AF-A0A2V7QJV5-F1
#
_entry.id   AF-A0A2V7QJV5-F1
#
_cell.length_a   1.000
_cell.length_b   1.000
_cell.length_c   1.000
_cell.angle_alpha   90.00
_cell.angle_beta   90.00
_cell.angle_gamma   90.00
#
_symmetry.space_group_name_H-M   'P 1'
#
loop_
_entity.id
_entity.type
_entity.pdbx_description
1 polymer ?
#
loop_
_entity_poly.entity_id
_entity_poly.type
_entity_poly.pdbx_seq_one_letter_code
_entity_poly.pdbx_strand_id
1 'polypeptide(L)'
;MASVTPLHRAPAPEPPALHVRAMDNLAFIRNTMEAAGSFTAVSGWGMVAVGIIATIAATIASAQHSVLRSIYVWVAAAVLAPCVMLWAIVRKARRAHVPLLSGPGRKFLLSFSPPMLVGALLTIVLYRGGLVETIPGMWLLLYGTAVVAG
;
A
#
# COMPACT_ATOMS: atom_id res chain seq x y z
N MET A 1 62.51 -14.00 29.33
CA MET A 1 61.48 -14.78 28.62
C MET A 1 60.13 -14.35 29.18
N ALA A 2 59.35 -13.55 28.44
CA ALA A 2 58.01 -13.15 28.87
C ALA A 2 57.04 -14.29 28.61
N SER A 3 56.41 -14.81 29.67
CA SER A 3 55.36 -15.81 29.58
C SER A 3 54.14 -15.18 28.92
N VAL A 4 53.81 -15.63 27.70
CA VAL A 4 52.58 -15.21 27.01
C VAL A 4 51.41 -15.89 27.73
N THR A 5 50.71 -15.15 28.57
CA THR A 5 49.47 -15.60 29.21
C THR A 5 48.41 -15.76 28.13
N PRO A 6 47.87 -16.97 27.88
CA PRO A 6 46.82 -17.13 26.88
C PRO A 6 45.57 -16.40 27.37
N LEU A 7 45.11 -15.41 26.59
CA LEU A 7 43.79 -14.81 26.77
C LEU A 7 42.76 -15.94 26.63
N HIS A 8 42.18 -16.36 27.75
CA HIS A 8 41.10 -17.34 27.78
C HIS A 8 39.94 -16.74 27.00
N ARG A 9 39.77 -17.16 25.75
CA ARG A 9 38.63 -16.77 24.92
C ARG A 9 37.41 -17.31 25.65
N ALA A 10 36.55 -16.43 26.17
CA ALA A 10 35.28 -16.83 26.75
C ALA A 10 34.61 -17.85 25.81
N PRO A 11 34.04 -18.95 26.33
CA PRO A 11 33.40 -19.96 25.49
C PRO A 11 32.46 -19.26 24.52
N ALA A 12 32.70 -19.41 23.22
CA ALA A 12 31.73 -18.93 22.25
C ALA A 12 30.40 -19.59 22.59
N PRO A 13 29.27 -18.84 22.64
CA PRO A 13 27.98 -19.42 22.94
C PRO A 13 27.77 -20.65 22.05
N GLU A 14 27.52 -21.79 22.68
CA GLU A 14 27.38 -23.07 22.00
C GLU A 14 26.33 -22.89 20.89
N PRO A 15 26.69 -23.10 19.61
CA PRO A 15 25.76 -22.84 18.52
C PRO A 15 24.53 -23.71 18.77
N PRO A 16 23.31 -23.15 18.66
CA PRO A 16 22.08 -23.90 18.91
C PRO A 16 22.12 -25.19 18.11
N ALA A 17 21.78 -26.31 18.76
CA ALA A 17 21.80 -27.63 18.13
C ALA A 17 21.14 -27.55 16.74
N LEU A 18 21.75 -28.17 15.72
CA LEU A 18 21.31 -28.03 14.32
C LEU A 18 19.80 -28.26 14.12
N HIS A 19 19.19 -29.12 14.95
CA HIS A 19 17.75 -29.35 14.98
C HIS A 19 16.91 -28.12 15.36
N VAL A 20 17.34 -27.34 16.36
CA VAL A 20 16.64 -26.11 16.78
C VAL A 20 16.64 -25.09 15.64
N ARG A 21 17.80 -24.89 14.99
CA ARG A 21 17.94 -23.98 13.86
C ARG A 21 17.12 -24.44 12.64
N ALA A 22 17.03 -25.74 12.41
CA ALA A 22 16.19 -26.30 11.35
C ALA A 22 14.69 -26.06 11.63
N MET A 23 14.23 -26.24 12.87
CA MET A 23 12.85 -25.95 13.27
C MET A 23 12.51 -24.47 13.13
N ASP A 24 13.41 -23.57 13.54
CA ASP A 24 13.23 -22.12 13.38
C ASP A 24 13.12 -21.72 11.90
N ASN A 25 13.97 -22.29 11.04
CA ASN A 25 13.89 -22.05 9.60
C ASN A 25 12.56 -22.52 9.00
N LEU A 26 12.05 -23.69 9.41
CA LEU A 26 10.74 -24.18 8.95
C LEU A 26 9.59 -23.29 9.45
N ALA A 27 9.64 -22.85 10.71
CA ALA A 27 8.67 -21.91 11.25
C ALA A 27 8.72 -20.57 10.51
N PHE A 28 9.93 -20.07 10.21
CA PHE A 28 10.13 -18.86 9.42
C PHE A 28 9.55 -18.99 8.02
N ILE A 29 9.84 -20.08 7.29
CA ILE A 29 9.31 -20.35 5.94
C ILE A 29 7.79 -20.41 5.98
N ARG A 30 7.19 -21.13 6.93
CA ARG A 30 5.73 -21.21 7.06
C ARG A 30 5.14 -19.83 7.31
N ASN A 31 5.67 -19.10 8.29
CA ASN A 31 5.17 -17.78 8.64
C ASN A 31 5.35 -16.77 7.48
N THR A 32 6.44 -16.86 6.72
CA THR A 32 6.64 -16.02 5.53
C THR A 32 5.70 -16.39 4.38
N MET A 33 5.42 -17.68 4.15
CA MET A 33 4.41 -18.10 3.16
C MET A 33 3.00 -17.68 3.56
N GLU A 34 2.62 -17.84 4.83
CA GLU A 34 1.33 -17.38 5.37
C GLU A 34 1.21 -15.85 5.28
N ALA A 35 2.26 -15.12 5.61
CA ALA A 35 2.31 -13.66 5.46
C ALA A 35 2.24 -13.22 3.99
N ALA A 36 2.90 -13.92 3.07
CA ALA A 36 2.85 -13.63 1.63
C ALA A 36 1.43 -13.83 1.05
N GLY A 37 0.68 -14.82 1.55
CA GLY A 37 -0.73 -15.02 1.18
C GLY A 37 -1.60 -13.80 1.46
N SER A 38 -1.31 -13.05 2.54
CA SER A 38 -2.06 -11.84 2.90
C SER A 38 -1.88 -10.66 1.92
N PHE A 39 -0.77 -10.61 1.18
CA PHE A 39 -0.53 -9.58 0.14
C PHE A 39 -1.29 -9.83 -1.16
N THR A 40 -1.90 -11.01 -1.33
CA THR A 40 -2.79 -11.28 -2.48
C THR A 40 -4.21 -10.75 -2.28
N ALA A 41 -4.50 -10.04 -1.17
CA ALA A 41 -5.83 -9.53 -0.88
C ALA A 41 -6.37 -8.58 -1.96
N VAL A 42 -5.50 -7.91 -2.71
CA VAL A 42 -5.90 -7.04 -3.84
C VAL A 42 -6.57 -7.87 -4.94
N SER A 43 -7.77 -7.46 -5.35
CA SER A 43 -8.51 -8.12 -6.41
C SER A 43 -8.01 -7.67 -7.78
N GLY A 44 -7.46 -8.59 -8.58
CA GLY A 44 -7.01 -8.30 -9.94
C GLY A 44 -8.13 -7.75 -10.83
N TRP A 45 -9.31 -8.41 -10.80
CA TRP A 45 -10.51 -7.90 -11.48
C TRP A 45 -11.00 -6.56 -10.91
N GLY A 46 -10.79 -6.33 -9.60
CA GLY A 46 -11.03 -5.02 -8.99
C GLY A 46 -10.13 -3.94 -9.59
N MET A 47 -8.84 -4.23 -9.80
CA MET A 47 -7.91 -3.29 -10.45
C MET A 47 -8.30 -3.02 -11.90
N VAL A 48 -8.73 -4.03 -12.65
CA VAL A 48 -9.25 -3.84 -14.02
C VAL A 48 -10.45 -2.90 -14.02
N ALA A 49 -11.42 -3.10 -13.11
CA ALA A 49 -12.58 -2.23 -13.00
C ALA A 49 -12.20 -0.78 -12.63
N VAL A 50 -11.27 -0.61 -11.69
CA VAL A 50 -10.72 0.72 -11.34
C VAL A 50 -10.05 1.39 -12.54
N GLY A 51 -9.26 0.65 -13.33
CA GLY A 51 -8.63 1.16 -14.55
C GLY A 51 -9.65 1.63 -15.60
N ILE A 52 -10.74 0.88 -15.78
CA ILE A 52 -11.85 1.27 -16.65
C ILE A 52 -12.51 2.56 -16.15
N ILE A 53 -12.82 2.64 -14.85
CA ILE A 53 -13.40 3.85 -14.22
C ILE A 53 -12.48 5.05 -14.43
N ALA A 54 -11.18 4.90 -14.19
CA ALA A 54 -10.21 5.97 -14.36
C ALA A 54 -10.10 6.42 -15.82
N THR A 55 -10.13 5.48 -16.77
CA THR A 55 -10.07 5.80 -18.20
C THR A 55 -11.32 6.57 -18.65
N ILE A 56 -12.51 6.14 -18.23
CA ILE A 56 -13.77 6.83 -18.51
C ILE A 56 -13.78 8.23 -17.85
N ALA A 57 -13.33 8.33 -16.61
CA ALA A 57 -13.25 9.61 -15.92
C ALA A 57 -12.29 10.57 -16.63
N ALA A 58 -11.13 10.09 -17.08
CA ALA A 58 -10.15 10.89 -17.81
C ALA A 58 -10.71 11.40 -19.15
N THR A 59 -11.41 10.57 -19.91
CA THR A 59 -12.03 11.00 -21.18
C THR A 59 -13.18 11.99 -20.96
N ILE A 60 -14.00 11.80 -19.93
CA ILE A 60 -15.06 12.75 -19.59
C ILE A 60 -14.47 14.07 -19.10
N ALA A 61 -13.42 14.01 -18.27
CA ALA A 61 -12.76 15.18 -17.69
C ALA A 61 -12.00 16.01 -18.73
N SER A 62 -11.38 15.38 -19.73
CA SER A 62 -10.69 16.08 -20.82
C SER A 62 -11.65 16.77 -21.79
N ALA A 63 -12.90 16.29 -21.88
CA ALA A 63 -13.95 16.92 -22.67
C ALA A 63 -14.63 18.11 -21.95
N GLN A 64 -14.29 18.40 -20.68
CA GLN A 64 -14.90 19.52 -19.95
C GLN A 64 -14.23 20.86 -20.30
N HIS A 65 -15.03 21.86 -20.68
CA HIS A 65 -14.56 23.23 -20.91
C HIS A 65 -14.29 24.01 -19.61
N SER A 66 -14.76 23.51 -18.46
CA SER A 66 -14.58 24.16 -17.16
C SER A 66 -13.72 23.31 -16.24
N VAL A 67 -12.69 23.94 -15.65
CA VAL A 67 -11.80 23.31 -14.67
C VAL A 67 -12.58 22.73 -13.49
N LEU A 68 -13.61 23.44 -13.01
CA LEU A 68 -14.47 22.97 -11.92
C LEU A 68 -15.19 21.67 -12.27
N ARG A 69 -15.75 21.56 -13.48
CA ARG A 69 -16.40 20.33 -13.95
C ARG A 69 -15.41 19.18 -14.08
N SER A 70 -14.19 19.46 -14.56
CA SER A 70 -13.11 18.47 -14.64
C SER A 70 -12.73 17.94 -13.25
N ILE A 71 -12.59 18.83 -12.26
CA ILE A 71 -12.35 18.47 -10.86
C ILE A 71 -13.49 17.62 -10.29
N TYR A 72 -14.76 17.95 -10.56
CA TYR A 72 -15.90 17.15 -10.09
C TYR A 72 -15.86 15.72 -10.65
N VAL A 73 -15.55 15.55 -11.94
CA VAL A 73 -15.42 14.21 -12.56
C VAL A 73 -14.29 13.43 -11.89
N TRP A 74 -13.16 14.08 -11.64
CA TRP A 74 -12.02 13.50 -10.93
C TRP A 74 -12.37 13.08 -9.51
N VAL A 75 -13.01 13.95 -8.72
CA VAL A 75 -13.40 13.65 -7.33
C VAL A 75 -14.43 12.52 -7.29
N ALA A 76 -15.41 12.51 -8.21
CA ALA A 76 -16.37 11.42 -8.31
C ALA A 76 -15.68 10.08 -8.59
N ALA A 77 -14.72 10.06 -9.52
CA ALA A 77 -13.93 8.86 -9.81
C ALA A 77 -13.05 8.44 -8.61
N ALA A 78 -12.45 9.40 -7.92
CA ALA A 78 -11.61 9.17 -6.73
C ALA A 78 -12.40 8.58 -5.54
N VAL A 79 -13.72 8.77 -5.49
CA VAL A 79 -14.59 8.11 -4.51
C VAL A 79 -15.09 6.75 -5.04
N LEU A 80 -15.51 6.70 -6.31
CA LEU A 80 -16.09 5.49 -6.91
C LEU A 80 -15.08 4.34 -7.01
N ALA A 81 -13.85 4.62 -7.45
CA ALA A 81 -12.82 3.60 -7.65
C ALA A 81 -12.44 2.86 -6.35
N PRO A 82 -12.15 3.55 -5.22
CA PRO A 82 -11.94 2.88 -3.94
C PRO A 82 -13.14 2.06 -3.47
N CYS A 83 -14.38 2.56 -3.65
CA CYS A 83 -15.58 1.80 -3.32
C CYS A 83 -15.68 0.49 -4.10
N VAL A 84 -15.42 0.52 -5.41
CA VAL A 84 -15.41 -0.66 -6.28
C VAL A 84 -14.28 -1.62 -5.91
N MET A 85 -13.08 -1.10 -5.62
CA MET A 85 -11.95 -1.90 -5.17
C MET A 85 -12.23 -2.58 -3.83
N LEU A 86 -12.71 -1.84 -2.83
CA LEU A 86 -13.08 -2.38 -1.52
C LEU A 86 -14.15 -3.45 -1.66
N TRP A 87 -15.18 -3.21 -2.47
CA TRP A 87 -16.19 -4.22 -2.76
C TRP A 87 -15.60 -5.48 -3.39
N ALA A 88 -14.67 -5.33 -4.35
CA ALA A 88 -14.01 -6.46 -5.01
C ALA A 88 -13.10 -7.25 -4.05
N ILE A 89 -12.36 -6.56 -3.17
CA ILE A 89 -11.55 -7.17 -2.09
C ILE A 89 -12.47 -7.94 -1.14
N VAL A 90 -13.56 -7.32 -0.71
CA VAL A 90 -14.54 -7.93 0.21
C VAL A 90 -15.16 -9.19 -0.41
N ARG A 91 -15.55 -9.11 -1.69
CA ARG A 91 -16.10 -10.25 -2.43
C ARG A 91 -15.08 -11.38 -2.58
N LYS A 92 -13.81 -11.07 -2.88
CA LYS A 92 -12.73 -12.05 -3.03
C LYS A 92 -12.43 -12.73 -1.70
N ALA A 93 -12.28 -11.97 -0.62
CA ALA A 93 -11.98 -12.49 0.71
C ALA A 93 -13.10 -13.39 1.26
N ARG A 94 -14.38 -13.00 1.08
CA ARG A 94 -15.51 -13.86 1.45
C ARG A 94 -15.51 -15.19 0.69
N ARG A 95 -15.21 -15.17 -0.61
CA ARG A 95 -15.11 -16.40 -1.44
C ARG A 95 -13.96 -17.32 -1.01
N ALA A 96 -12.88 -16.74 -0.49
CA ALA A 96 -11.71 -17.48 -0.05
C ALA A 96 -11.73 -17.82 1.45
N HIS A 97 -12.80 -17.48 2.19
CA HIS A 97 -12.93 -17.68 3.64
C HIS A 97 -11.74 -17.11 4.45
N VAL A 98 -11.12 -16.03 3.96
CA VAL A 98 -10.00 -15.36 4.64
C VAL A 98 -10.46 -14.09 5.35
N PRO A 99 -9.86 -13.72 6.49
CA PRO A 99 -10.19 -12.48 7.19
C PRO A 99 -9.88 -11.26 6.31
N LEU A 100 -10.83 -10.33 6.24
CA LEU A 100 -10.81 -9.13 5.37
C LEU A 100 -9.69 -8.13 5.69
N LEU A 101 -9.26 -8.10 6.95
CA LEU A 101 -8.29 -7.17 7.51
C LEU A 101 -7.17 -7.96 8.21
N SER A 102 -6.50 -8.86 7.49
CA SER A 102 -5.22 -9.38 7.95
C SER A 102 -4.14 -8.27 7.88
N GLY A 103 -3.20 -8.29 8.82
CA GLY A 103 -2.37 -7.16 9.23
C GLY A 103 -1.84 -6.21 8.14
N PRO A 104 -1.24 -6.71 7.04
CA PRO A 104 -0.61 -5.84 6.04
C PRO A 104 -1.57 -4.93 5.28
N GLY A 105 -2.74 -5.43 4.86
CA GLY A 105 -3.72 -4.62 4.13
C GLY A 105 -4.31 -3.49 4.97
N ARG A 106 -4.53 -3.72 6.28
CA ARG A 106 -4.98 -2.68 7.21
C ARG A 106 -3.92 -1.60 7.41
N LYS A 107 -2.65 -1.99 7.55
CA LYS A 107 -1.53 -1.04 7.69
C LYS A 107 -1.41 -0.16 6.45
N PHE A 108 -1.43 -0.76 5.26
CA PHE A 108 -1.40 -0.02 4.01
C PHE A 108 -2.56 0.97 3.88
N LEU A 109 -3.80 0.56 4.19
CA LEU A 109 -4.94 1.49 4.14
C LEU A 109 -4.79 2.67 5.11
N LEU A 110 -4.29 2.40 6.34
CA LEU A 110 -4.11 3.43 7.36
C LEU A 110 -2.96 4.40 7.03
N SER A 111 -1.90 3.96 6.37
CA SER A 111 -0.79 4.82 5.92
C SER A 111 -1.08 5.53 4.61
N PHE A 112 -1.87 4.92 3.71
CA PHE A 112 -2.22 5.49 2.41
C PHE A 112 -3.30 6.58 2.52
N SER A 113 -4.23 6.45 3.47
CA SER A 113 -5.37 7.38 3.61
C SER A 113 -4.96 8.83 3.93
N PRO A 114 -4.04 9.12 4.86
CA PRO A 114 -3.69 10.49 5.21
C PRO A 114 -3.09 11.30 4.04
N PRO A 115 -2.10 10.80 3.26
CA PRO A 115 -1.61 11.54 2.09
C PRO A 115 -2.69 11.80 1.03
N MET A 116 -3.62 10.87 0.82
CA MET A 116 -4.73 11.07 -0.12
C MET A 116 -5.70 12.15 0.35
N LEU A 117 -6.01 12.18 1.66
CA LEU A 117 -6.82 13.23 2.27
C LEU A 117 -6.13 14.60 2.14
N VAL A 118 -4.82 14.66 2.38
CA VAL A 118 -4.01 15.86 2.19
C VAL A 118 -4.06 16.32 0.73
N GLY A 119 -3.95 15.41 -0.24
CA GLY A 119 -4.07 15.73 -1.67
C GLY A 119 -5.42 16.33 -2.04
N ALA A 120 -6.51 15.78 -1.47
CA ALA A 120 -7.86 16.32 -1.67
C ALA A 120 -8.00 17.74 -1.09
N LEU A 121 -7.50 17.98 0.12
CA LEU A 121 -7.52 19.31 0.76
C LEU A 121 -6.66 20.33 -0.01
N LEU A 122 -5.45 19.94 -0.41
CA LEU A 122 -4.55 20.82 -1.16
C LEU A 122 -5.10 21.14 -2.56
N THR A 123 -5.86 20.22 -3.19
CA THR A 123 -6.54 20.50 -4.46
C THR A 123 -7.47 21.71 -4.34
N ILE A 124 -8.19 21.86 -3.22
CA ILE A 124 -9.05 23.02 -2.96
C ILE A 124 -8.22 24.31 -2.85
N VAL A 125 -7.10 24.24 -2.12
CA VAL A 125 -6.22 25.40 -1.90
C VAL A 125 -5.56 25.85 -3.20
N LEU A 126 -4.99 24.92 -3.96
CA LEU A 126 -4.32 25.20 -5.24
C LEU A 126 -5.30 25.70 -6.30
N TYR A 127 -6.51 25.13 -6.34
CA TYR A 127 -7.56 25.61 -7.24
C TYR A 127 -7.93 27.07 -6.94
N ARG A 128 -8.13 27.43 -5.66
CA ARG A 128 -8.40 28.82 -5.26
C ARG A 128 -7.23 29.77 -5.54
N GLY A 129 -6.00 29.28 -5.47
CA GLY A 129 -4.79 30.03 -5.79
C GLY A 129 -4.47 30.14 -7.28
N GLY A 130 -5.28 29.54 -8.17
CA GLY A 130 -5.03 29.53 -9.62
C GLY A 130 -3.88 28.61 -10.07
N LEU A 131 -3.29 27.84 -9.16
CA LEU A 131 -2.12 26.96 -9.40
C LEU A 131 -2.52 25.58 -9.94
N VAL A 132 -3.46 25.54 -10.89
CA VAL A 132 -4.09 24.30 -11.38
C VAL A 132 -3.07 23.36 -12.01
N GLU A 133 -2.05 23.88 -12.68
CA GLU A 133 -1.00 23.10 -13.36
C GLU A 133 -0.13 22.29 -12.39
N THR A 134 -0.07 22.68 -11.11
CA THR A 134 0.73 21.99 -10.09
C THR A 134 0.01 20.80 -9.46
N ILE A 135 -1.32 20.72 -9.62
CA ILE A 135 -2.16 19.71 -9.00
C ILE A 135 -1.75 18.28 -9.41
N PRO A 136 -1.50 17.96 -10.70
CA PRO A 136 -1.10 16.61 -11.10
C PRO A 136 0.23 16.18 -10.47
N GLY A 137 1.24 17.06 -10.48
CA GLY A 137 2.55 16.79 -9.88
C GLY A 137 2.45 16.53 -8.37
N MET A 138 1.65 17.33 -7.67
CA MET A 138 1.37 17.12 -6.25
C MET A 138 0.72 15.75 -5.98
N TRP A 139 -0.29 15.35 -6.77
CA TRP A 139 -0.93 14.05 -6.61
C TRP A 139 0.04 12.88 -6.82
N LEU A 140 0.94 12.98 -7.82
CA LEU A 140 1.97 11.96 -8.06
C LEU A 140 2.94 11.84 -6.87
N LEU A 141 3.37 12.97 -6.30
CA LEU A 141 4.27 13.00 -5.14
C LEU A 141 3.60 12.41 -3.89
N LEU A 142 2.34 12.77 -3.64
CA LEU A 142 1.57 12.25 -2.50
C LEU A 142 1.26 10.77 -2.65
N TYR A 143 0.96 10.31 -3.87
CA TYR A 143 0.81 8.89 -4.17
C TYR A 143 2.10 8.12 -3.87
N GLY A 144 3.25 8.60 -4.36
CA GLY A 144 4.54 7.98 -4.06
C GLY A 144 4.82 7.91 -2.55
N THR A 145 4.53 8.99 -1.84
CA THR A 145 4.67 9.05 -0.38
C THR A 145 3.76 8.07 0.33
N ALA A 146 2.50 7.97 -0.10
CA ALA A 146 1.52 7.03 0.44
C ALA A 146 1.93 5.57 0.27
N VAL A 147 2.50 5.24 -0.90
CA VAL A 147 2.99 3.88 -1.20
C VAL A 147 4.25 3.55 -0.38
N VAL A 148 5.18 4.49 -0.22
CA VAL A 148 6.42 4.26 0.55
C VAL A 148 6.15 4.16 2.06
N ALA A 149 5.14 4.86 2.55
CA ALA A 149 4.79 4.88 3.98
C ALA A 149 3.97 3.66 4.44
N GLY A 150 3.44 2.83 3.54
CA GLY A 150 2.56 1.69 3.84
C GLY A 150 3.17 0.32 3.62
#